data_AF-A0A0S8F9C5-F1
#
_entry.id   AF-A0A0S8F9C5-F1
#
_cell.length_a   1.000
_cell.length_b   1.000
_cell.length_c   1.000
_cell.angle_alpha   90.00
_cell.angle_beta   90.00
_cell.angle_gamma   90.00
#
_symmetry.space_group_name_H-M   'P 1'
#
loop_
_entity.id
_entity.type
_entity.pdbx_description
1 polymer ?
#
loop_
_entity_poly.entity_id
_entity_poly.type
_entity_poly.pdbx_seq_one_letter_code
_entity_poly.pdbx_strand_id
1 'polypeptide(L)'
;MLLGVYALWCCLDAETPPAFLPPAGEAIEGEAPFRFAVVGDNRGNQSAFEEVLAGIKQDHVELLLHTGDIVKRCGERQFEWVLHELVEEDMEVPVCAVPGNHDVADGAR
;
A
#
# COMPACT_ATOMS: atom_id res chain seq x y z
N MET A 1 -8.07 4.35 39.22
CA MET A 1 -6.88 5.16 38.87
C MET A 1 -6.53 5.07 37.39
N LEU A 2 -6.45 3.89 36.77
CA LEU A 2 -6.11 3.73 35.34
C LEU A 2 -7.08 4.40 34.35
N LEU A 3 -8.39 4.40 34.62
CA LEU A 3 -9.39 5.06 33.77
C LEU A 3 -9.23 6.59 33.71
N GLY A 4 -8.81 7.21 34.81
CA GLY A 4 -8.64 8.67 34.89
C GLY A 4 -7.44 9.15 34.09
N VAL A 5 -6.35 8.36 34.06
CA VAL A 5 -5.15 8.65 33.26
C VAL A 5 -5.42 8.46 31.78
N TYR A 6 -6.20 7.44 31.39
CA TYR A 6 -6.60 7.22 29.99
C TYR A 6 -7.53 8.34 29.48
N ALA A 7 -8.54 8.73 30.27
CA ALA A 7 -9.41 9.84 29.91
C ALA A 7 -8.63 11.17 29.80
N LEU A 8 -7.67 11.40 30.71
CA LEU A 8 -6.80 12.57 30.66
C LEU A 8 -5.87 12.56 29.44
N TRP A 9 -5.34 11.40 29.04
CA TRP A 9 -4.56 11.24 27.80
C TRP A 9 -5.41 11.56 26.57
N CYS A 10 -6.63 11.04 26.48
CA CYS A 10 -7.54 11.37 25.37
C CYS A 10 -7.94 12.86 25.34
N CYS A 11 -8.03 13.51 26.51
CA CYS A 11 -8.36 14.94 26.58
C CYS A 11 -7.17 15.87 26.36
N LEU A 12 -5.93 15.43 26.65
CA LEU A 12 -4.72 16.25 26.53
C LEU A 12 -3.94 16.03 25.23
N ASP A 13 -4.10 14.89 24.57
CA ASP A 13 -3.22 14.44 23.47
C ASP A 13 -3.95 14.26 22.11
N ALA A 14 -5.16 14.78 21.97
CA ALA A 14 -5.95 14.61 20.75
C ALA A 14 -6.10 15.90 19.94
N GLU A 15 -5.05 16.73 19.86
CA GLU A 15 -4.88 17.59 18.70
C GLU A 15 -4.21 16.74 17.60
N THR A 16 -4.97 15.79 17.06
CA THR A 16 -4.55 15.19 15.79
C THR A 16 -4.48 16.37 14.81
N PRO A 17 -3.31 16.66 14.22
CA PRO A 17 -3.22 17.73 13.24
C PRO A 17 -4.26 17.45 12.16
N PRO A 18 -4.91 18.50 11.62
CA PRO A 18 -5.92 18.31 10.59
C PRO A 18 -5.34 17.43 9.49
N ALA A 19 -6.10 16.40 9.09
CA ALA A 19 -5.66 15.47 8.06
C ALA A 19 -5.21 16.27 6.83
N PHE A 20 -3.92 16.17 6.52
CA PHE A 20 -3.35 16.83 5.34
C PHE A 20 -3.78 16.11 4.04
N LEU A 21 -4.14 14.83 4.16
CA LEU A 21 -4.61 14.01 3.06
C LEU A 21 -6.13 14.13 2.92
N PRO A 22 -6.65 14.06 1.68
CA PRO A 22 -8.07 14.01 1.44
C PRO A 22 -8.65 12.70 2.03
N PRO A 23 -9.98 12.64 2.25
CA PRO A 23 -10.65 11.38 2.57
C PRO A 23 -10.30 10.27 1.58
N ALA A 24 -10.39 9.01 2.01
CA ALA A 24 -10.15 7.88 1.13
C ALA A 24 -11.09 7.92 -0.10
N GLY A 25 -10.53 7.82 -1.30
CA GLY A 25 -11.27 7.93 -2.56
C GLY A 25 -11.48 9.37 -3.06
N GLU A 26 -11.06 10.37 -2.30
CA GLU A 26 -11.04 11.76 -2.74
C GLU A 26 -9.62 12.18 -3.16
N ALA A 27 -9.53 13.06 -4.15
CA ALA A 27 -8.26 13.60 -4.64
C ALA A 27 -8.13 15.07 -4.29
N ILE A 28 -6.92 15.52 -3.99
CA ILE A 28 -6.60 16.95 -4.01
C ILE A 28 -6.41 17.34 -5.46
N GLU A 29 -7.26 18.25 -5.97
CA GLU A 29 -7.11 18.78 -7.32
C GLU A 29 -5.81 19.58 -7.45
N GLY A 30 -5.07 19.32 -8.53
CA GLY A 30 -3.84 20.04 -8.83
C GLY A 30 -3.08 19.43 -10.00
N GLU A 31 -2.21 20.22 -10.63
CA GLU A 31 -1.26 19.70 -11.61
C GLU A 31 -0.01 19.20 -10.88
N ALA A 32 0.31 17.92 -11.07
CA ALA A 32 1.54 17.31 -10.57
C ALA A 32 2.46 16.99 -11.75
N PRO A 33 3.72 17.48 -11.76
CA PRO A 33 4.67 17.19 -12.84
C PRO A 33 5.18 15.75 -12.82
N PHE A 34 4.88 15.00 -11.77
CA PHE A 34 5.24 13.60 -11.59
C PHE A 34 4.12 12.87 -10.84
N ARG A 35 3.70 11.71 -11.34
CA ARG A 35 2.65 10.90 -10.69
C ARG A 35 3.20 9.53 -10.34
N PHE A 36 2.92 9.07 -9.12
CA PHE A 36 3.30 7.74 -8.67
C PHE A 36 2.17 7.12 -7.85
N ALA A 37 2.11 5.80 -7.85
CA ALA A 37 1.19 5.03 -7.02
C ALA A 37 1.96 4.36 -5.88
N VAL A 38 1.31 4.23 -4.72
CA VAL A 38 1.81 3.47 -3.57
C VAL A 38 0.78 2.42 -3.20
N VAL A 39 1.20 1.17 -3.16
CA VAL A 39 0.37 0.01 -2.79
C VAL A 39 1.08 -0.83 -1.74
N GLY A 40 0.35 -1.67 -1.03
CA GLY A 40 0.90 -2.49 0.05
C GLY A 40 -0.14 -3.46 0.60
N ASP A 41 0.34 -4.41 1.41
CA ASP A 41 -0.53 -5.30 2.19
C ASP A 41 -1.54 -6.13 1.37
N ASN A 42 -1.17 -6.53 0.15
CA ASN A 42 -2.03 -7.34 -0.71
C ASN A 42 -2.41 -8.67 -0.04
N ARG A 43 -1.44 -9.32 0.62
CA ARG A 43 -1.63 -10.53 1.45
C ARG A 43 -2.51 -11.64 0.83
N GLY A 44 -2.45 -11.79 -0.50
CA GLY A 44 -3.23 -12.79 -1.24
C GLY A 44 -4.70 -12.42 -1.50
N ASN A 45 -5.09 -11.16 -1.33
CA ASN A 45 -6.39 -10.65 -1.80
C ASN A 45 -6.30 -10.30 -3.30
N GLN A 46 -6.51 -11.31 -4.14
CA GLN A 46 -6.28 -11.22 -5.59
C GLN A 46 -7.16 -10.16 -6.26
N SER A 47 -8.46 -10.21 -6.01
CA SER A 47 -9.41 -9.28 -6.63
C SER A 47 -9.15 -7.82 -6.26
N ALA A 48 -8.73 -7.56 -5.01
CA ALA A 48 -8.37 -6.20 -4.61
C ALA A 48 -7.07 -5.74 -5.28
N PHE A 49 -6.11 -6.65 -5.49
CA PHE A 49 -4.87 -6.31 -6.17
C PHE A 49 -5.11 -5.97 -7.64
N GLU A 50 -5.90 -6.79 -8.35
CA GLU A 50 -6.31 -6.54 -9.74
C GLU A 50 -7.05 -5.20 -9.88
N GLU A 51 -8.03 -4.92 -9.00
CA GLU A 51 -8.78 -3.65 -9.01
C GLU A 51 -7.86 -2.44 -8.80
N VAL A 52 -6.88 -2.56 -7.89
CA VAL A 52 -5.89 -1.52 -7.64
C VAL A 52 -4.97 -1.31 -8.85
N LEU A 53 -4.47 -2.39 -9.48
CA LEU A 53 -3.63 -2.28 -10.69
C LEU A 53 -4.38 -1.61 -11.84
N ALA A 54 -5.64 -1.98 -12.06
CA ALA A 54 -6.50 -1.37 -13.06
C ALA A 54 -6.73 0.13 -12.80
N GLY A 55 -6.91 0.54 -11.54
CA GLY A 55 -7.02 1.95 -11.14
C GLY A 55 -5.73 2.73 -11.42
N ILE A 56 -4.58 2.17 -11.03
CA ILE A 56 -3.27 2.78 -11.26
C ILE A 56 -3.00 3.02 -12.75
N LYS A 57 -3.42 2.09 -13.61
CA LYS A 57 -3.29 2.22 -15.06
C LYS A 57 -4.10 3.40 -15.62
N GLN A 58 -5.29 3.65 -15.08
CA GLN A 58 -6.14 4.79 -15.46
C GLN A 58 -5.54 6.13 -14.98
N ASP A 59 -4.77 6.10 -13.91
CA ASP A 59 -4.14 7.28 -13.34
C ASP A 59 -2.86 7.73 -14.06
N HIS A 60 -2.43 7.04 -15.11
CA HIS A 60 -1.24 7.42 -15.91
C HIS A 60 -0.02 7.75 -15.03
N VAL A 61 0.25 6.92 -14.02
CA VAL A 61 1.42 7.09 -13.16
C VAL A 61 2.71 6.75 -13.92
N GLU A 62 3.84 7.18 -13.38
CA GLU A 62 5.18 6.94 -13.94
C GLU A 62 6.01 5.97 -13.07
N LEU A 63 5.51 5.62 -11.88
CA LEU A 63 6.18 4.76 -10.91
C LEU A 63 5.15 4.08 -10.00
N LEU A 64 5.35 2.79 -9.74
CA LEU A 64 4.61 2.03 -8.73
C LEU A 64 5.54 1.66 -7.57
N LEU A 65 5.19 2.08 -6.36
CA LEU A 65 5.88 1.69 -5.12
C LEU A 65 5.05 0.65 -4.37
N HIS A 66 5.66 -0.47 -3.99
CA HIS A 66 5.03 -1.47 -3.15
C HIS A 66 5.68 -1.51 -1.76
N THR A 67 4.93 -1.21 -0.71
CA THR A 67 5.44 -1.03 0.67
C THR A 67 5.65 -2.34 1.44
N GLY A 68 5.66 -3.48 0.74
CA GLY A 68 5.77 -4.80 1.33
C GLY A 68 4.44 -5.46 1.69
N ASP A 69 4.57 -6.63 2.29
CA ASP A 69 3.48 -7.55 2.61
C ASP A 69 2.70 -7.96 1.35
N ILE A 70 3.50 -8.24 0.32
CA ILE A 70 3.10 -8.60 -1.03
C ILE A 70 2.36 -9.93 -1.02
N VAL A 71 2.93 -10.93 -0.35
CA VAL A 71 2.38 -12.29 -0.31
C VAL A 71 1.82 -12.64 1.06
N LYS A 72 0.85 -13.55 1.09
CA LYS A 72 0.25 -14.03 2.35
C LYS A 72 1.23 -14.86 3.17
N ARG A 73 2.05 -15.65 2.48
CA ARG A 73 3.11 -16.47 3.05
C ARG A 73 4.31 -16.45 2.12
N CYS A 74 5.50 -16.27 2.66
CA CYS A 74 6.76 -16.36 1.92
C CYS A 74 6.84 -17.71 1.17
N GLY A 75 6.59 -17.67 -0.14
CA GLY A 75 6.60 -18.85 -1.00
C GLY A 75 6.60 -18.44 -2.47
N GLU A 76 7.49 -19.07 -3.24
CA GLU A 76 7.79 -18.75 -4.63
C GLU A 76 6.53 -18.62 -5.51
N ARG A 77 5.62 -19.59 -5.43
CA ARG A 77 4.35 -19.59 -6.19
C ARG A 77 3.50 -18.32 -5.99
N GLN A 78 3.55 -17.71 -4.80
CA GLN A 78 2.77 -16.48 -4.57
C GLN A 78 3.44 -15.27 -5.22
N PHE A 79 4.77 -15.22 -5.26
CA PHE A 79 5.48 -14.19 -6.00
C PHE A 79 5.33 -14.37 -7.52
N GLU A 80 5.37 -15.61 -8.02
CA GLU A 80 5.08 -15.90 -9.43
C GLU A 80 3.70 -15.41 -9.84
N TRP A 81 2.68 -15.60 -8.98
CA TRP A 81 1.35 -15.07 -9.22
C TRP A 81 1.34 -13.53 -9.29
N VAL A 82 2.01 -12.84 -8.36
CA VAL A 82 2.11 -11.37 -8.41
C VAL A 82 2.78 -10.88 -9.70
N LEU A 83 3.86 -11.55 -10.12
CA LEU A 83 4.53 -11.23 -11.39
C LEU A 83 3.62 -11.47 -12.59
N HIS A 84 2.84 -12.56 -12.57
CA HIS A 84 1.86 -12.85 -13.61
C HIS A 84 0.82 -11.73 -13.72
N GLU A 85 0.23 -11.28 -12.61
CA GLU A 85 -0.76 -10.18 -12.64
C GLU A 85 -0.17 -8.87 -13.15
N LEU A 86 1.08 -8.54 -12.77
CA LEU A 86 1.75 -7.34 -13.30
C LEU A 86 1.94 -7.41 -14.83
N VAL A 87 2.15 -8.62 -15.37
CA VAL A 87 2.29 -8.83 -16.82
C VAL A 87 0.92 -8.82 -17.51
N GLU A 88 -0.10 -9.47 -16.95
CA GLU A 88 -1.46 -9.51 -17.51
C GLU A 88 -2.11 -8.12 -17.56
N GLU A 89 -1.89 -7.30 -16.52
CA GLU A 89 -2.35 -5.90 -16.50
C GLU A 89 -1.50 -4.98 -17.39
N ASP A 90 -0.48 -5.51 -18.06
CA ASP A 90 0.43 -4.78 -18.96
C ASP A 90 1.00 -3.55 -18.24
N MET A 91 1.55 -3.79 -17.04
CA MET A 91 2.12 -2.76 -16.19
C MET A 91 3.49 -2.34 -16.74
N GLU A 92 3.51 -1.29 -17.56
CA GLU A 92 4.73 -0.81 -18.24
C GLU A 92 5.62 0.09 -17.36
N VAL A 93 5.10 0.57 -16.23
CA VAL A 93 5.84 1.49 -15.35
C VAL A 93 6.81 0.72 -14.45
N PRO A 94 7.95 1.31 -14.05
CA PRO A 94 8.83 0.71 -13.06
C PRO A 94 8.07 0.36 -11.76
N VAL A 95 8.23 -0.87 -11.28
CA VAL A 95 7.70 -1.34 -10.01
C VAL A 95 8.85 -1.47 -9.01
N CYS A 96 8.84 -0.65 -7.96
CA CYS A 96 9.80 -0.73 -6.86
C CYS A 96 9.12 -1.30 -5.62
N ALA A 97 9.48 -2.53 -5.27
CA ALA A 97 8.95 -3.21 -4.09
C ALA A 97 10.01 -3.34 -3.00
N VAL A 98 9.58 -3.16 -1.75
CA VAL A 98 10.36 -3.58 -0.56
C VAL A 98 9.67 -4.78 0.08
N PRO A 99 10.41 -5.72 0.69
CA PRO A 99 9.78 -6.85 1.38
C PRO A 99 9.16 -6.39 2.71
N GLY A 100 7.95 -6.86 2.99
CA GLY A 100 7.32 -6.81 4.30
C GLY A 100 7.69 -8.00 5.17
N ASN A 101 7.12 -8.08 6.37
CA ASN A 101 7.47 -9.13 7.32
C ASN A 101 6.91 -10.51 6.93
N HIS A 102 6.01 -10.59 5.95
CA HIS A 102 5.50 -11.86 5.42
C HIS A 102 6.15 -12.32 4.12
N ASP A 103 6.96 -11.44 3.53
CA ASP A 103 7.64 -11.69 2.25
C ASP A 103 9.00 -12.37 2.46
N VAL A 104 9.48 -12.44 3.70
CA VAL A 104 10.75 -13.06 4.09
C VAL A 104 10.52 -14.29 4.97
N ALA A 105 11.36 -15.31 4.82
CA ALA A 105 11.34 -16.48 5.69
C ALA A 105 11.94 -16.16 7.06
N ASP A 106 11.40 -16.77 8.13
CA ASP A 106 11.95 -16.69 9.48
C ASP A 106 13.41 -17.18 9.48
N GLY A 107 14.36 -16.25 9.57
CA GLY A 107 15.80 -16.54 9.51
C GLY A 107 16.62 -15.54 8.69
N ALA A 108 15.98 -14.69 7.88
CA ALA A 108 16.64 -13.56 7.23
C ALA A 108 16.77 -12.37 8.21
N ARG A 109 17.65 -12.50 9.21
CA ARG A 109 18.15 -11.38 10.02
C ARG A 109 19.65 -11.26 9.84
#